data_AF-A0A813FQ48-F1
#
_entry.id   AF-A0A813FQ48-F1
#
_cell.length_a   1.000
_cell.length_b   1.000
_cell.length_c   1.000
_cell.angle_alpha   90.00
_cell.angle_beta   90.00
_cell.angle_gamma   90.00
#
_symmetry.space_group_name_H-M   'P 1'
#
loop_
_entity.id
_entity.type
_entity.pdbx_description
1 polymer ?
#
loop_
_entity_poly.entity_id
_entity_poly.type
_entity_poly.pdbx_seq_one_letter_code
_entity_poly.pdbx_strand_id
1 'polypeptide(L)'
;MPPEKRWRPVAAPPKNSETRVEDWKKHPRLQKHLQRFLGSPEPGKVLSRYSVQAQNLNPDKLLRIAVHVGAWVALLPLDQAATSTPTTATTTAAASPSGEEGVSQPSPVQLLADILRLRGRAKITDWLQGVLHLVALRLQDVRREVQGQAARPWVELRRSMPKAIWRELRTQRPAIPRCGESKEQQESADQVALLKRKTPPEQGETAGPRAEQAVRRFHRDGAAFSNATLEARALHVDGLEDRLVEAVSSESWDQLCALVREAAAALAAPRQRAVLSEAGAAMLEDAQERLQADLQSKLRKLVCRGLGYLDSSDVGTASLLEPALSVMKLLIERFEVRGKLQEARAAKQWLRLQGILTAEATTNLESLQPEGSCSGEVVRILGSKKTVTGPDRGVVKSGVYTPNTKIQSIPLVHNTGRDVILTCNKCGLFELKSSWVFDYRGELRTLFPHSGHPACEGKFVPADATIPVLADKPDYLDVCPHGGQRRQCVKCGGSRICEHKRRRDSCPQCLAAGYKKQKRTVRTQ
;
A
#
# COMPACT_ATOMS: atom_id res chain seq x y z
N MET A 1 13.60 45.62 -5.10
CA MET A 1 13.58 44.49 -6.05
C MET A 1 14.36 44.87 -7.30
N PRO A 2 15.20 44.02 -7.90
CA PRO A 2 15.29 43.95 -9.35
C PRO A 2 14.19 43.01 -9.88
N PRO A 3 13.74 43.21 -11.13
CA PRO A 3 12.49 42.65 -11.66
C PRO A 3 12.54 41.13 -11.77
N GLU A 4 11.35 40.53 -11.71
CA GLU A 4 11.08 39.10 -11.84
C GLU A 4 11.71 38.52 -13.11
N LYS A 5 12.96 38.05 -13.01
CA LYS A 5 13.53 37.18 -14.03
C LYS A 5 12.77 35.86 -13.96
N ARG A 6 11.92 35.63 -14.96
CA ARG A 6 11.32 34.35 -15.35
C ARG A 6 12.26 33.21 -14.98
N TRP A 7 11.78 32.27 -14.17
CA TRP A 7 12.51 31.08 -13.75
C TRP A 7 13.00 30.35 -15.01
N ARG A 8 14.31 30.43 -15.32
CA ARG A 8 14.89 29.60 -16.38
C ARG A 8 15.00 28.16 -15.84
N PRO A 9 14.61 27.15 -16.62
CA PRO A 9 14.76 25.76 -16.23
C PRO A 9 16.25 25.40 -16.28
N VAL A 10 16.92 25.49 -15.13
CA VAL A 10 18.19 24.79 -14.92
C VAL A 10 17.83 23.39 -14.43
N ALA A 11 18.24 22.38 -15.18
CA ALA A 11 17.99 20.97 -14.85
C ALA A 11 18.50 20.68 -13.44
N ALA A 12 17.74 19.90 -12.67
CA ALA A 12 18.22 19.39 -11.39
C ALA A 12 19.39 18.43 -11.67
N PRO A 13 20.42 18.38 -10.81
CA PRO A 13 21.43 17.34 -10.87
C PRO A 13 20.74 15.95 -10.88
N PRO A 14 21.29 14.95 -11.60
CA PRO A 14 20.63 13.65 -11.79
C PRO A 14 20.52 12.88 -10.43
N LYS A 15 20.04 11.62 -10.36
CA LYS A 15 19.70 10.93 -9.08
C LYS A 15 20.64 9.84 -8.46
N ASN A 16 21.60 9.19 -9.16
CA ASN A 16 22.31 7.96 -8.69
C ASN A 16 23.86 8.00 -8.61
N SER A 17 24.52 8.33 -7.47
CA SER A 17 25.92 7.97 -7.07
C SER A 17 26.48 8.85 -5.92
N GLU A 18 27.43 8.34 -5.12
CA GLU A 18 28.13 9.04 -4.01
C GLU A 18 28.93 10.29 -4.43
N THR A 19 29.38 10.35 -5.69
CA THR A 19 30.00 11.54 -6.31
C THR A 19 29.08 12.77 -6.37
N ARG A 20 27.76 12.62 -6.11
CA ARG A 20 26.75 13.69 -6.22
C ARG A 20 26.55 14.61 -5.03
N VAL A 21 26.84 14.16 -3.82
CA VAL A 21 26.55 14.98 -2.62
C VAL A 21 27.38 16.27 -2.69
N GLU A 22 28.62 16.13 -3.13
CA GLU A 22 29.53 17.24 -3.39
C GLU A 22 29.08 18.10 -4.57
N ASP A 23 28.48 17.53 -5.63
CA ASP A 23 27.90 18.30 -6.74
C ASP A 23 26.73 19.17 -6.29
N TRP A 24 25.84 18.65 -5.44
CA TRP A 24 24.74 19.43 -4.87
C TRP A 24 25.26 20.50 -3.91
N LYS A 25 26.25 20.20 -3.06
CA LYS A 25 26.87 21.21 -2.19
C LYS A 25 27.54 22.33 -2.99
N LYS A 26 28.23 22.00 -4.08
CA LYS A 26 28.93 22.98 -4.95
C LYS A 26 28.01 23.63 -5.98
N HIS A 27 26.74 23.24 -6.05
CA HIS A 27 25.83 23.72 -7.09
C HIS A 27 25.69 25.26 -7.03
N PRO A 28 25.99 26.01 -8.12
CA PRO A 28 26.03 27.48 -8.12
C PRO A 28 24.74 28.14 -7.63
N ARG A 29 23.59 27.51 -7.92
CA ARG A 29 22.28 27.98 -7.48
C ARG A 29 22.09 27.93 -5.96
N LEU A 30 22.49 26.83 -5.31
CA LEU A 30 22.36 26.69 -3.85
C LEU A 30 23.36 27.60 -3.14
N GLN A 31 24.59 27.67 -3.65
CA GLN A 31 25.61 28.60 -3.18
C GLN A 31 25.16 30.07 -3.28
N LYS A 32 24.50 30.46 -4.37
CA LYS A 32 23.93 31.82 -4.51
C LYS A 32 22.82 32.12 -3.50
N HIS A 33 21.99 31.14 -3.14
CA HIS A 33 20.97 31.30 -2.10
C HIS A 33 21.58 31.42 -0.71
N LEU A 34 22.66 30.69 -0.44
CA LEU A 34 23.42 30.79 0.80
C LEU A 34 24.15 32.13 0.91
N GLN A 35 24.90 32.54 -0.11
CA GLN A 35 25.62 33.82 -0.15
C GLN A 35 24.69 35.01 0.02
N ARG A 36 23.50 34.99 -0.59
CA ARG A 36 22.48 36.04 -0.39
C ARG A 36 21.92 36.09 1.02
N PHE A 37 21.85 34.95 1.70
CA PHE A 37 21.39 34.87 3.08
C PHE A 37 22.48 35.38 4.04
N LEU A 38 23.72 34.94 3.85
CA LEU A 38 24.88 35.37 4.64
C LEU A 38 25.24 36.85 4.42
N GLY A 39 25.05 37.37 3.20
CA GLY A 39 25.27 38.78 2.87
C GLY A 39 24.10 39.71 3.23
N SER A 40 23.04 39.20 3.88
CA SER A 40 21.94 40.02 4.36
C SER A 40 22.35 40.69 5.68
N PRO A 41 22.14 42.01 5.86
CA PRO A 41 22.52 42.70 7.10
C PRO A 41 21.77 42.17 8.32
N GLU A 42 20.56 41.63 8.14
CA GLU A 42 19.75 41.04 9.20
C GLU A 42 19.13 39.70 8.75
N PRO A 43 19.85 38.56 8.90
CA PRO A 43 19.36 37.24 8.49
C PRO A 43 18.06 36.84 9.21
N GLY A 44 17.88 37.25 10.47
CA GLY A 44 16.66 37.01 11.25
C GLY A 44 15.39 37.64 10.66
N LYS A 45 15.50 38.83 10.04
CA LYS A 45 14.38 39.46 9.31
C LYS A 45 14.03 38.71 8.03
N VAL A 46 15.01 38.09 7.38
CA VAL A 46 14.79 37.19 6.23
C VAL A 46 14.00 35.96 6.67
N LEU A 47 14.39 35.31 7.77
CA LEU A 47 13.69 34.14 8.32
C LEU A 47 12.26 34.48 8.74
N SER A 48 12.07 35.60 9.43
CA SER A 48 10.75 36.08 9.84
C SER A 48 9.83 36.35 8.65
N ARG A 49 10.37 36.98 7.58
CA ARG A 49 9.62 37.21 6.34
C ARG A 49 9.20 35.88 5.68
N TYR A 50 10.09 34.90 5.62
CA TYR A 50 9.79 33.59 5.05
C TYR A 50 8.78 32.81 5.89
N SER A 51 8.82 32.94 7.22
CA SER A 51 7.84 32.35 8.15
C SER A 51 6.43 32.89 7.89
N VAL A 52 6.27 34.23 7.85
CA VAL A 52 4.99 34.89 7.58
C VAL A 52 4.47 34.54 6.18
N GLN A 53 5.37 34.52 5.18
CA GLN A 53 5.01 34.13 3.82
C GLN A 53 4.53 32.67 3.75
N ALA A 54 5.18 31.74 4.44
CA ALA A 54 4.83 30.32 4.37
C ALA A 54 3.40 30.01 4.82
N GLN A 55 2.80 30.81 5.70
CA GLN A 55 1.44 30.60 6.22
C GLN A 55 0.33 30.88 5.20
N ASN A 56 0.57 31.75 4.20
CA ASN A 56 -0.47 32.27 3.30
C ASN A 56 -0.19 32.01 1.81
N LEU A 57 0.69 31.06 1.49
CA LEU A 57 1.13 30.81 0.12
C LEU A 57 0.58 29.51 -0.49
N ASN A 58 0.28 29.58 -1.79
CA ASN A 58 -0.05 28.40 -2.60
C ASN A 58 1.06 27.33 -2.53
N PRO A 59 0.72 26.04 -2.65
CA PRO A 59 1.67 24.92 -2.50
C PRO A 59 2.95 25.07 -3.34
N ASP A 60 2.87 25.55 -4.59
CA ASP A 60 4.05 25.72 -5.45
C ASP A 60 5.01 26.80 -4.96
N LYS A 61 4.49 27.89 -4.37
CA LYS A 61 5.33 28.96 -3.80
C LYS A 61 5.95 28.50 -2.48
N LEU A 62 5.22 27.70 -1.69
CA LEU A 62 5.70 27.08 -0.47
C LEU A 62 6.86 26.10 -0.73
N LEU A 63 6.77 25.28 -1.79
CA LEU A 63 7.84 24.36 -2.20
C LEU A 63 9.12 25.11 -2.61
N ARG A 64 9.00 26.29 -3.24
CA ARG A 64 10.16 27.13 -3.59
C ARG A 64 10.85 27.69 -2.35
N ILE A 65 10.06 28.16 -1.38
CA ILE A 65 10.57 28.60 -0.08
C ILE A 65 11.27 27.42 0.64
N ALA A 66 10.69 26.22 0.60
CA ALA A 66 11.32 25.03 1.18
C ALA A 66 12.70 24.71 0.56
N VAL A 67 12.89 24.92 -0.75
CA VAL A 67 14.19 24.75 -1.41
C VAL A 67 15.21 25.77 -0.90
N HIS A 68 14.82 27.03 -0.73
CA HIS A 68 15.73 28.08 -0.23
C HIS A 68 16.15 27.79 1.21
N VAL A 69 15.19 27.52 2.10
CA VAL A 69 15.45 27.26 3.52
C VAL A 69 16.20 25.94 3.69
N GLY A 70 15.85 24.91 2.91
CA GLY A 70 16.56 23.64 2.88
C GLY A 70 18.03 23.77 2.46
N ALA A 71 18.34 24.67 1.53
CA ALA A 71 19.72 24.96 1.13
C ALA A 71 20.53 25.55 2.30
N TRP A 72 19.93 26.47 3.07
CA TRP A 72 20.57 27.05 4.25
C TRP A 72 20.83 25.99 5.32
N VAL A 73 19.85 25.15 5.62
CA VAL A 73 19.98 24.06 6.62
C VAL A 73 21.04 23.04 6.20
N ALA A 74 21.16 22.73 4.91
CA ALA A 74 22.16 21.79 4.41
C ALA A 74 23.60 22.34 4.47
N LEU A 75 23.77 23.64 4.22
CA LEU A 75 25.09 24.23 3.94
C LEU A 75 25.66 25.13 5.05
N LEU A 76 24.83 25.69 5.94
CA LEU A 76 25.31 26.50 7.06
C LEU A 76 26.11 25.66 8.08
N PRO A 77 27.00 26.27 8.86
CA PRO A 77 27.55 25.67 10.09
C PRO A 77 26.44 25.23 11.08
N LEU A 78 26.68 24.18 11.87
CA LEU A 78 25.64 23.55 12.71
C LEU A 78 25.07 24.50 13.78
N ASP A 79 25.95 25.31 14.38
CA ASP A 79 25.64 26.36 15.33
C ASP A 79 24.72 27.44 14.70
N GLN A 80 25.04 27.90 13.49
CA GLN A 80 24.27 28.94 12.80
C GLN A 80 22.92 28.44 12.23
N ALA A 81 22.81 27.16 11.92
CA ALA A 81 21.56 26.57 11.43
C ALA A 81 20.53 26.34 12.56
N ALA A 82 21.00 26.07 13.78
CA ALA A 82 20.16 25.70 14.92
C ALA A 82 19.77 26.88 15.81
N THR A 83 20.61 27.92 15.88
CA THR A 83 20.39 29.05 16.78
C THR A 83 19.30 29.98 16.26
N SER A 84 18.31 30.26 17.12
CA SER A 84 17.46 31.44 17.00
C SER A 84 18.34 32.65 17.31
N THR A 85 18.48 33.59 16.39
CA THR A 85 19.25 34.82 16.64
C THR A 85 18.60 35.57 17.80
N PRO A 86 19.27 35.76 18.95
CA PRO A 86 18.79 36.70 19.94
C PRO A 86 18.84 38.09 19.29
N THR A 87 17.75 38.83 19.41
CA THR A 87 17.70 40.24 18.99
C THR A 87 18.79 40.97 19.76
N THR A 88 19.93 41.26 19.13
CA THR A 88 20.93 42.17 19.67
C THR A 88 20.33 43.57 19.65
N ALA A 89 19.60 43.90 20.71
CA ALA A 89 19.31 45.27 21.06
C ALA A 89 20.63 45.91 21.52
N THR A 90 21.10 46.86 20.72
CA THR A 90 22.17 47.80 21.06
C THR A 90 21.74 48.66 22.26
N THR A 91 22.44 48.49 23.37
CA THR A 91 22.87 49.51 24.36
C THR A 91 21.88 50.08 25.40
N THR A 92 22.42 50.11 26.64
CA THR A 92 22.14 50.99 27.80
C THR A 92 20.91 50.73 28.70
N ALA A 93 21.26 50.31 29.92
CA ALA A 93 20.69 50.65 31.23
C ALA A 93 19.33 51.36 31.29
N ALA A 94 18.34 50.71 31.90
CA ALA A 94 17.66 51.16 33.13
C ALA A 94 16.41 50.30 33.38
N ALA A 95 16.13 50.04 34.65
CA ALA A 95 15.07 49.17 35.13
C ALA A 95 13.66 49.62 34.74
N SER A 96 12.83 48.69 34.25
CA SER A 96 11.38 48.58 34.52
C SER A 96 10.82 47.28 33.93
N PRO A 97 9.90 46.56 34.63
CA PRO A 97 9.29 45.34 34.12
C PRO A 97 7.92 45.66 33.51
N SER A 98 7.85 45.76 32.19
CA SER A 98 6.59 45.71 31.45
C SER A 98 6.71 44.66 30.36
N GLY A 99 5.90 43.60 30.49
CA GLY A 99 5.91 42.43 29.63
C GLY A 99 5.47 42.76 28.21
N GLU A 100 6.43 42.84 27.31
CA GLU A 100 6.22 42.54 25.90
C GLU A 100 6.95 41.22 25.62
N GLU A 101 6.19 40.15 25.36
CA GLU A 101 6.73 38.86 24.94
C GLU A 101 7.45 39.03 23.60
N GLY A 102 8.78 39.14 23.64
CA GLY A 102 9.61 39.22 22.46
C GLY A 102 9.37 38.03 21.53
N VAL A 103 8.86 38.30 20.32
CA VAL A 103 8.65 37.28 19.28
C VAL A 103 10.00 36.69 18.90
N SER A 104 10.28 35.48 19.41
CA SER A 104 11.52 34.75 19.12
C SER A 104 11.61 34.41 17.64
N GLN A 105 12.70 34.83 16.99
CA GLN A 105 12.89 34.62 15.56
C GLN A 105 13.18 33.13 15.26
N PRO A 106 12.52 32.52 14.26
CA PRO A 106 12.71 31.11 13.97
C PRO A 106 14.09 30.86 13.37
N SER A 107 14.79 29.82 13.83
CA SER A 107 16.02 29.36 13.20
C SER A 107 15.74 28.73 11.82
N PRO A 108 16.73 28.65 10.91
CA PRO A 108 16.56 28.01 9.60
C PRO A 108 16.01 26.57 9.69
N VAL A 109 16.48 25.80 10.68
CA VAL A 109 16.03 24.42 10.93
C VAL A 109 14.57 24.37 11.36
N GLN A 110 14.16 25.26 12.28
CA GLN A 110 12.79 25.35 12.74
C GLN A 110 11.84 25.76 11.60
N LEU A 111 12.23 26.79 10.84
CA LEU A 111 11.47 27.27 9.70
C LEU A 111 11.27 26.17 8.63
N LEU A 112 12.30 25.38 8.34
CA LEU A 112 12.18 24.26 7.40
C LEU A 112 11.21 23.19 7.90
N ALA A 113 11.28 22.84 9.20
CA ALA A 113 10.36 21.87 9.79
C ALA A 113 8.91 22.33 9.64
N ASP A 114 8.64 23.60 9.93
CA ASP A 114 7.29 24.16 9.88
C ASP A 114 6.77 24.25 8.44
N ILE A 115 7.61 24.66 7.46
CA ILE A 115 7.26 24.64 6.04
C ILE A 115 6.92 23.22 5.56
N LEU A 116 7.70 22.20 5.99
CA LEU A 116 7.45 20.81 5.61
C LEU A 116 6.14 20.26 6.19
N ARG A 117 5.71 20.72 7.38
CA ARG A 117 4.40 20.39 7.94
C ARG A 117 3.26 21.07 7.19
N LEU A 118 3.41 22.37 6.87
CA LEU A 118 2.43 23.13 6.10
C LEU A 118 2.23 22.61 4.66
N ARG A 119 3.26 21.96 4.09
CA ARG A 119 3.21 21.35 2.74
C ARG A 119 2.07 20.34 2.55
N GLY A 120 1.70 19.61 3.60
CA GLY A 120 0.74 18.50 3.51
C GLY A 120 1.14 17.46 2.45
N ARG A 121 0.25 17.20 1.49
CA ARG A 121 0.40 16.16 0.45
C ARG A 121 0.94 16.68 -0.90
N ALA A 122 1.40 17.93 -0.99
CA ALA A 122 1.91 18.45 -2.27
C ALA A 122 3.10 17.62 -2.80
N LYS A 123 3.14 17.41 -4.12
CA LYS A 123 4.19 16.63 -4.78
C LYS A 123 5.53 17.34 -4.63
N ILE A 124 6.54 16.62 -4.17
CA ILE A 124 7.90 17.16 -3.97
C ILE A 124 8.55 17.28 -5.36
N THR A 125 9.04 18.47 -5.70
CA THR A 125 9.81 18.70 -6.93
C THR A 125 11.18 18.03 -6.84
N ASP A 126 11.78 17.66 -7.97
CA ASP A 126 13.14 17.07 -8.00
C ASP A 126 14.19 17.95 -7.28
N TRP A 127 14.05 19.28 -7.38
CA TRP A 127 14.89 20.25 -6.66
C TRP A 127 14.78 20.13 -5.15
N LEU A 128 13.55 20.11 -4.62
CA LEU A 128 13.31 19.94 -3.19
C LEU A 128 13.75 18.55 -2.73
N GLN A 129 13.54 17.51 -3.54
CA GLN A 129 14.00 16.16 -3.23
C GLN A 129 15.52 16.13 -3.04
N GLY A 130 16.31 16.68 -3.97
CA GLY A 130 17.77 16.71 -3.85
C GLY A 130 18.27 17.52 -2.64
N VAL A 131 17.67 18.68 -2.36
CA VAL A 131 17.99 19.48 -1.18
C VAL A 131 17.66 18.73 0.13
N LEU A 132 16.52 18.04 0.18
CA LEU A 132 16.14 17.24 1.35
C LEU A 132 17.08 16.04 1.56
N HIS A 133 17.69 15.48 0.51
CA HIS A 133 18.73 14.46 0.67
C HIS A 133 19.98 15.01 1.36
N LEU A 134 20.43 16.21 1.00
CA LEU A 134 21.53 16.88 1.71
C LEU A 134 21.19 17.12 3.18
N VAL A 135 19.97 17.58 3.46
CA VAL A 135 19.48 17.77 4.84
C VAL A 135 19.41 16.45 5.60
N ALA A 136 19.00 15.36 4.94
CA ALA A 136 18.94 14.04 5.55
C ALA A 136 20.32 13.48 5.91
N LEU A 137 21.33 13.67 5.06
CA LEU A 137 22.74 13.35 5.36
C LEU A 137 23.22 14.16 6.57
N ARG A 138 22.99 15.48 6.55
CA ARG A 138 23.32 16.38 7.67
C ARG A 138 22.71 15.92 8.99
N LEU A 139 21.46 15.49 8.98
CA LEU A 139 20.75 14.96 10.15
C LEU A 139 21.31 13.61 10.67
N GLN A 140 22.05 12.85 9.85
CA GLN A 140 22.79 11.69 10.33
C GLN A 140 24.03 12.10 11.13
N ASP A 141 24.72 13.15 10.70
CA ASP A 141 25.93 13.67 11.33
C ASP A 141 25.63 14.38 12.66
N VAL A 142 24.56 15.19 12.70
CA VAL A 142 24.06 15.88 13.91
C VAL A 142 23.81 14.93 15.09
N ARG A 143 23.49 13.66 14.79
CA ARG A 143 23.23 12.61 15.80
C ARG A 143 24.45 12.30 16.68
N ARG A 144 25.65 12.75 16.29
CA ARG A 144 26.91 12.56 17.02
C ARG A 144 27.40 13.82 17.75
N GLU A 145 26.95 15.01 17.37
CA GLU A 145 27.62 16.27 17.75
C GLU A 145 26.79 17.26 18.59
N VAL A 146 25.45 17.22 18.55
CA VAL A 146 24.61 18.26 19.21
C VAL A 146 23.88 17.71 20.44
N GLN A 147 24.18 18.27 21.63
CA GLN A 147 23.51 18.00 22.91
C GLN A 147 22.83 19.28 23.44
N GLY A 148 21.75 19.17 24.23
CA GLY A 148 21.08 20.31 24.89
C GLY A 148 19.91 20.95 24.12
N GLN A 149 19.52 22.19 24.46
CA GLN A 149 18.34 22.88 23.90
C GLN A 149 18.40 23.08 22.37
N ALA A 150 19.61 23.20 21.81
CA ALA A 150 19.85 23.29 20.36
C ALA A 150 19.47 22.01 19.58
N ALA A 151 19.23 20.87 20.27
CA ALA A 151 18.84 19.61 19.63
C ALA A 151 17.34 19.57 19.26
N ARG A 152 16.48 20.36 19.92
CA ARG A 152 15.02 20.32 19.71
C ARG A 152 14.61 20.63 18.27
N PRO A 153 15.10 21.71 17.62
CA PRO A 153 14.74 22.01 16.23
C PRO A 153 15.14 20.89 15.26
N TRP A 154 16.29 20.23 15.48
CA TRP A 154 16.76 19.13 14.64
C TRP A 154 15.90 17.87 14.78
N VAL A 155 15.45 17.54 16.00
CA VAL A 155 14.52 16.43 16.23
C VAL A 155 13.20 16.69 15.52
N GLU A 156 12.72 17.92 15.57
CA GLU A 156 11.46 18.30 14.98
C GLU A 156 11.52 18.33 13.44
N LEU A 157 12.62 18.82 12.88
CA LEU A 157 12.90 18.71 11.45
C LEU A 157 12.95 17.23 11.02
N ARG A 158 13.62 16.36 11.78
CA ARG A 158 13.69 14.93 11.49
C ARG A 158 12.31 14.25 11.46
N ARG A 159 11.39 14.65 12.33
CA ARG A 159 9.99 14.16 12.34
C ARG A 159 9.20 14.68 11.14
N SER A 160 9.49 15.91 10.72
CA SER A 160 8.81 16.59 9.61
C SER A 160 9.35 16.16 8.22
N MET A 161 10.49 15.46 8.17
CA MET A 161 11.12 14.99 6.93
C MET A 161 10.30 13.88 6.24
N PRO A 162 10.11 13.94 4.90
CA PRO A 162 9.40 12.89 4.17
C PRO A 162 10.10 11.54 4.25
N LYS A 163 9.34 10.48 4.57
CA LYS A 163 9.86 9.10 4.70
C LYS A 163 10.52 8.57 3.43
N ALA A 164 10.12 9.07 2.25
CA ALA A 164 10.72 8.72 0.97
C ALA A 164 12.21 9.08 0.91
N ILE A 165 12.60 10.27 1.38
CA ILE A 165 14.00 10.73 1.41
C ILE A 165 14.85 9.80 2.29
N TRP A 166 14.33 9.39 3.46
CA TRP A 166 15.02 8.46 4.35
C TRP A 166 15.15 7.04 3.80
N ARG A 167 14.25 6.61 2.90
CA ARG A 167 14.34 5.31 2.22
C ARG A 167 15.41 5.33 1.15
N GLU A 168 15.38 6.34 0.28
CA GLU A 168 16.34 6.53 -0.81
C GLU A 168 17.79 6.69 -0.30
N LEU A 169 17.98 7.40 0.81
CA LEU A 169 19.29 7.51 1.46
C LEU A 169 19.82 6.18 2.01
N ARG A 170 18.93 5.27 2.45
CA ARG A 170 19.33 3.95 2.98
C ARG A 170 19.71 2.97 1.89
N THR A 171 19.12 3.10 0.71
CA THR A 171 19.45 2.28 -0.46
C THR A 171 20.78 2.66 -1.13
N GLN A 172 21.32 3.84 -0.84
CA GLN A 172 22.53 4.37 -1.46
C GLN A 172 23.84 4.13 -0.67
N ARG A 173 23.81 3.45 0.49
CA ARG A 173 25.02 3.16 1.29
C ARG A 173 25.75 1.91 0.78
N PRO A 174 27.04 1.98 0.42
CA PRO A 174 27.83 0.79 0.14
C PRO A 174 28.08 -0.04 1.41
N ALA A 175 28.27 -1.35 1.24
CA ALA A 175 28.64 -2.27 2.32
C ALA A 175 30.01 -1.88 2.89
N ILE A 176 30.11 -1.80 4.21
CA ILE A 176 31.32 -1.38 4.93
C ILE A 176 32.40 -2.47 4.75
N PRO A 177 33.59 -2.16 4.20
CA PRO A 177 34.70 -3.09 4.21
C PRO A 177 35.16 -3.30 5.65
N ARG A 178 35.35 -4.54 6.08
CA ARG A 178 36.02 -4.83 7.36
C ARG A 178 37.48 -4.42 7.22
N CYS A 179 37.95 -3.60 8.15
CA CYS A 179 39.30 -3.07 8.16
C CYS A 179 40.27 -4.15 8.64
N GLY A 180 41.25 -4.50 7.80
CA GLY A 180 42.53 -5.09 8.23
C GLY A 180 42.81 -6.52 7.79
N GLU A 181 42.85 -6.84 6.49
CA GLU A 181 43.54 -8.05 5.99
C GLU A 181 44.31 -7.73 4.70
N SER A 182 45.53 -8.26 4.61
CA SER A 182 46.51 -7.98 3.54
C SER A 182 46.12 -8.66 2.24
N LYS A 183 46.48 -8.07 1.09
CA LYS A 183 46.14 -8.55 -0.27
C LYS A 183 46.45 -10.04 -0.54
N GLU A 184 47.42 -10.63 0.13
CA GLU A 184 47.78 -12.06 -0.03
C GLU A 184 46.80 -13.02 0.66
N GLN A 185 46.02 -12.57 1.64
CA GLN A 185 44.99 -13.37 2.31
C GLN A 185 43.67 -13.41 1.51
N GLN A 186 43.46 -12.42 0.64
CA GLN A 186 42.27 -12.31 -0.21
C GLN A 186 42.26 -13.38 -1.32
N GLU A 187 43.41 -13.68 -1.94
CA GLU A 187 43.52 -14.68 -3.01
C GLU A 187 43.39 -16.12 -2.49
N SER A 188 43.84 -16.36 -1.25
CA SER A 188 43.62 -17.62 -0.53
C SER A 188 42.14 -17.82 -0.16
N ALA A 189 41.47 -16.76 0.30
CA ALA A 189 40.04 -16.80 0.64
C ALA A 189 39.16 -17.04 -0.61
N ASP A 190 39.52 -16.48 -1.77
CA ASP A 190 38.80 -16.69 -3.03
C ASP A 190 38.95 -18.12 -3.58
N GLN A 191 40.12 -18.75 -3.42
CA GLN A 191 40.30 -20.17 -3.78
C GLN A 191 39.52 -21.11 -2.84
N VAL A 192 39.44 -20.80 -1.55
CA VAL A 192 38.64 -21.55 -0.57
C VAL A 192 37.13 -21.33 -0.80
N ALA A 193 36.72 -20.15 -1.25
CA ALA A 193 35.32 -19.83 -1.58
C ALA A 193 34.82 -20.57 -2.84
N LEU A 194 35.72 -20.85 -3.81
CA LEU A 194 35.37 -21.59 -5.02
C LEU A 194 35.15 -23.09 -4.74
N LEU A 195 35.88 -23.66 -3.79
CA LEU A 195 35.73 -25.06 -3.36
C LEU A 195 34.51 -25.29 -2.45
N LYS A 196 34.06 -24.27 -1.72
CA LYS A 196 32.83 -24.32 -0.90
C LYS A 196 31.52 -24.23 -1.69
N ARG A 197 31.56 -23.97 -3.01
CA ARG A 197 30.35 -23.91 -3.86
C ARG A 197 29.77 -25.28 -4.26
N LYS A 198 30.38 -26.40 -3.85
CA LYS A 198 29.92 -27.77 -4.23
C LYS A 198 29.25 -28.58 -3.13
N THR A 199 28.94 -28.00 -1.97
CA THR A 199 28.20 -28.71 -0.90
C THR A 199 26.95 -27.91 -0.49
N PRO A 200 25.80 -28.56 -0.25
CA PRO A 200 24.60 -27.87 0.22
C PRO A 200 24.82 -27.35 1.66
N PRO A 201 24.20 -26.22 2.05
CA PRO A 201 24.50 -25.61 3.33
C PRO A 201 23.77 -26.32 4.48
N GLU A 202 24.53 -26.87 5.41
CA GLU A 202 24.10 -27.06 6.80
C GLU A 202 24.16 -25.71 7.54
N GLN A 203 22.99 -25.29 8.00
CA GLN A 203 22.66 -24.51 9.19
C GLN A 203 23.73 -23.56 9.77
N GLY A 204 23.43 -22.25 9.72
CA GLY A 204 23.85 -21.32 10.77
C GLY A 204 24.49 -20.00 10.31
N GLU A 205 23.83 -19.21 9.46
CA GLU A 205 24.19 -17.79 9.31
C GLU A 205 23.33 -16.93 10.25
N THR A 206 23.98 -16.15 11.10
CA THR A 206 23.33 -15.28 12.08
C THR A 206 22.62 -14.12 11.38
N ALA A 207 21.31 -14.01 11.57
CA ALA A 207 20.47 -12.99 10.97
C ALA A 207 20.87 -11.58 11.42
N GLY A 208 20.94 -10.62 10.49
CA GLY A 208 21.30 -9.23 10.80
C GLY A 208 20.31 -8.51 11.76
N PRO A 209 20.70 -7.37 12.38
CA PRO A 209 19.95 -6.71 13.45
C PRO A 209 18.52 -6.28 13.10
N ARG A 210 18.21 -6.10 11.80
CA ARG A 210 16.86 -5.79 11.30
C ARG A 210 15.94 -7.03 11.28
N ALA A 211 16.48 -8.20 10.98
CA ALA A 211 15.74 -9.47 11.01
C ALA A 211 15.46 -9.88 12.47
N GLU A 212 16.44 -9.72 13.36
CA GLU A 212 16.25 -9.98 14.79
C GLU A 212 15.15 -9.09 15.41
N GLN A 213 15.10 -7.81 15.03
CA GLN A 213 14.01 -6.92 15.43
C GLN A 213 12.64 -7.35 14.88
N ALA A 214 12.59 -7.87 13.64
CA ALA A 214 11.35 -8.36 13.03
C ALA A 214 10.81 -9.60 13.76
N VAL A 215 11.70 -10.53 14.16
CA VAL A 215 11.38 -11.73 14.96
C VAL A 215 10.81 -11.33 16.32
N ARG A 216 11.52 -10.49 17.09
CA ARG A 216 11.06 -10.02 18.41
C ARG A 216 9.68 -9.36 18.33
N ARG A 217 9.47 -8.57 17.28
CA ARG A 217 8.19 -7.89 17.04
C ARG A 217 7.08 -8.89 16.69
N PHE A 218 7.37 -9.90 15.86
CA PHE A 218 6.41 -10.95 15.50
C PHE A 218 5.91 -11.72 16.74
N HIS A 219 6.82 -12.17 17.61
CA HIS A 219 6.42 -12.89 18.83
C HIS A 219 5.59 -12.01 19.77
N ARG A 220 5.96 -10.74 19.93
CA ARG A 220 5.18 -9.79 20.73
C ARG A 220 3.77 -9.57 20.17
N ASP A 221 3.65 -9.40 18.86
CA ASP A 221 2.36 -9.17 18.19
C ASP A 221 1.46 -10.42 18.36
N GLY A 222 2.03 -11.64 18.27
CA GLY A 222 1.32 -12.90 18.52
C GLY A 222 0.88 -13.08 19.98
N ALA A 223 1.76 -12.78 20.94
CA ALA A 223 1.44 -12.85 22.37
C ALA A 223 0.37 -11.82 22.78
N ALA A 224 0.43 -10.61 22.22
CA ALA A 224 -0.60 -9.60 22.45
C ALA A 224 -1.97 -10.06 21.94
N PHE A 225 -2.02 -10.71 20.77
CA PHE A 225 -3.27 -11.26 20.24
C PHE A 225 -3.79 -12.44 21.06
N SER A 226 -2.91 -13.38 21.46
CA SER A 226 -3.31 -14.55 22.26
C SER A 226 -3.77 -14.18 23.67
N ASN A 227 -3.29 -13.08 24.24
CA ASN A 227 -3.67 -12.67 25.59
C ASN A 227 -4.90 -11.74 25.62
N ALA A 228 -5.35 -11.25 24.46
CA ALA A 228 -6.53 -10.38 24.36
C ALA A 228 -7.86 -11.15 24.48
N THR A 229 -8.91 -10.46 24.94
CA THR A 229 -10.29 -11.00 24.97
C THR A 229 -10.82 -11.26 23.56
N LEU A 230 -11.84 -12.10 23.42
CA LEU A 230 -12.42 -12.45 22.12
C LEU A 230 -12.95 -11.22 21.36
N GLU A 231 -13.57 -10.28 22.09
CA GLU A 231 -14.06 -9.00 21.54
C GLU A 231 -12.91 -8.09 21.10
N ALA A 232 -11.85 -7.98 21.91
CA ALA A 232 -10.67 -7.20 21.55
C ALA A 232 -9.96 -7.78 20.32
N ARG A 233 -9.89 -9.11 20.20
CA ARG A 233 -9.39 -9.79 19.00
C ARG A 233 -10.26 -9.49 17.78
N ALA A 234 -11.58 -9.45 17.92
CA ALA A 234 -12.49 -9.13 16.82
C ALA A 234 -12.27 -7.70 16.30
N LEU A 235 -12.23 -6.71 17.20
CA LEU A 235 -11.92 -5.33 16.86
C LEU A 235 -10.53 -5.19 16.24
N HIS A 236 -9.54 -5.93 16.74
CA HIS A 236 -8.20 -5.94 16.18
C HIS A 236 -8.16 -6.46 14.74
N VAL A 237 -8.86 -7.56 14.45
CA VAL A 237 -8.94 -8.13 13.09
C VAL A 237 -9.68 -7.20 12.12
N ASP A 238 -10.78 -6.57 12.54
CA ASP A 238 -11.49 -5.61 11.69
C ASP A 238 -10.61 -4.37 11.41
N GLY A 239 -9.89 -3.87 12.43
CA GLY A 239 -8.93 -2.77 12.25
C GLY A 239 -7.69 -3.14 11.41
N LEU A 240 -7.30 -4.42 11.35
CA LEU A 240 -6.27 -4.88 10.42
C LEU A 240 -6.76 -4.82 8.96
N GLU A 241 -8.03 -5.13 8.69
CA GLU A 241 -8.60 -5.10 7.34
C GLU A 241 -8.66 -3.68 6.78
N ASP A 242 -9.12 -2.70 7.58
CA ASP A 242 -9.15 -1.29 7.19
C ASP A 242 -7.75 -0.73 6.91
N ARG A 243 -6.80 -1.01 7.81
CA ARG A 243 -5.39 -0.60 7.64
C ARG A 243 -4.74 -1.25 6.41
N LEU A 244 -5.15 -2.46 6.03
CA LEU A 244 -4.65 -3.10 4.81
C LEU A 244 -5.19 -2.39 3.57
N VAL A 245 -6.47 -2.02 3.54
CA VAL A 245 -7.06 -1.25 2.44
C VAL A 245 -6.36 0.10 2.29
N GLU A 246 -6.10 0.79 3.40
CA GLU A 246 -5.37 2.05 3.41
C GLU A 246 -3.91 1.87 2.95
N ALA A 247 -3.20 0.85 3.43
CA ALA A 247 -1.82 0.57 3.06
C ALA A 247 -1.68 0.28 1.55
N VAL A 248 -2.62 -0.47 0.97
CA VAL A 248 -2.66 -0.71 -0.49
C VAL A 248 -2.99 0.58 -1.24
N SER A 249 -3.96 1.37 -0.77
CA SER A 249 -4.38 2.62 -1.43
C SER A 249 -3.33 3.73 -1.35
N SER A 250 -2.48 3.71 -0.31
CA SER A 250 -1.38 4.65 -0.10
C SER A 250 -0.04 4.14 -0.61
N GLU A 251 -0.02 2.97 -1.26
CA GLU A 251 1.18 2.29 -1.78
C GLU A 251 2.31 2.16 -0.73
N SER A 252 1.92 1.93 0.53
CA SER A 252 2.79 1.84 1.68
C SER A 252 3.20 0.38 1.93
N TRP A 253 4.11 -0.15 1.09
CA TRP A 253 4.53 -1.57 1.13
C TRP A 253 5.17 -2.00 2.46
N ASP A 254 5.97 -1.13 3.10
CA ASP A 254 6.51 -1.38 4.45
C ASP A 254 5.39 -1.59 5.49
N GLN A 255 4.31 -0.81 5.38
CA GLN A 255 3.14 -0.94 6.24
C GLN A 255 2.38 -2.22 5.90
N LEU A 256 2.28 -2.58 4.62
CA LEU A 256 1.67 -3.83 4.20
C LEU A 256 2.44 -5.06 4.73
N CYS A 257 3.77 -5.07 4.67
CA CYS A 257 4.62 -6.11 5.27
C CYS A 257 4.39 -6.20 6.78
N ALA A 258 4.31 -5.05 7.46
CA ALA A 258 4.04 -5.02 8.90
C ALA A 258 2.68 -5.61 9.25
N LEU A 259 1.63 -5.32 8.45
CA LEU A 259 0.27 -5.84 8.64
C LEU A 259 0.17 -7.34 8.34
N VAL A 260 0.86 -7.83 7.31
CA VAL A 260 0.93 -9.28 7.01
C VAL A 260 1.60 -10.01 8.17
N ARG A 261 2.71 -9.48 8.69
CA ARG A 261 3.42 -10.04 9.84
C ARG A 261 2.56 -10.06 11.11
N GLU A 262 1.83 -8.97 11.39
CA GLU A 262 0.90 -8.85 12.52
C GLU A 262 -0.25 -9.86 12.39
N ALA A 263 -0.86 -10.00 11.21
CA ALA A 263 -1.92 -10.96 10.96
C ALA A 263 -1.43 -12.42 10.99
N ALA A 264 -0.23 -12.68 10.49
CA ALA A 264 0.38 -14.01 10.52
C ALA A 264 0.72 -14.45 11.95
N ALA A 265 1.17 -13.51 12.81
CA ALA A 265 1.42 -13.78 14.22
C ALA A 265 0.16 -14.18 15.00
N ALA A 266 -1.02 -13.77 14.51
CA ALA A 266 -2.32 -14.11 15.08
C ALA A 266 -2.94 -15.41 14.51
N LEU A 267 -2.28 -16.08 13.56
CA LEU A 267 -2.77 -17.34 12.98
C LEU A 267 -2.60 -18.51 13.95
N ALA A 268 -3.66 -19.30 14.09
CA ALA A 268 -3.61 -20.60 14.75
C ALA A 268 -3.28 -21.71 13.75
N ALA A 269 -2.71 -22.82 14.25
CA ALA A 269 -2.45 -24.02 13.45
C ALA A 269 -3.73 -24.55 12.76
N PRO A 270 -3.60 -25.21 11.59
CA PRO A 270 -4.73 -25.92 10.98
C PRO A 270 -5.29 -26.95 11.96
N ARG A 271 -6.62 -27.11 11.97
CA ARG A 271 -7.33 -28.09 12.83
C ARG A 271 -7.99 -29.13 11.94
N GLN A 272 -8.05 -30.39 12.39
CA GLN A 272 -8.75 -31.44 11.67
C GLN A 272 -10.23 -31.10 11.56
N ARG A 273 -10.85 -31.41 10.41
CA ARG A 273 -12.31 -31.34 10.29
C ARG A 273 -12.92 -32.44 11.16
N ALA A 274 -13.90 -32.09 12.01
CA ALA A 274 -14.61 -33.09 12.79
C ALA A 274 -15.25 -34.12 11.84
N VAL A 275 -14.88 -35.39 11.99
CA VAL A 275 -15.58 -36.50 11.35
C VAL A 275 -16.90 -36.62 12.09
N LEU A 276 -18.01 -36.26 11.43
CA LEU A 276 -19.33 -36.55 11.98
C LEU A 276 -19.47 -38.08 11.96
N SER A 277 -19.31 -38.71 13.12
CA SER A 277 -19.86 -40.04 13.35
C SER A 277 -21.39 -39.93 13.21
N GLU A 278 -22.01 -40.90 12.54
CA GLU A 278 -23.46 -40.95 12.25
C GLU A 278 -24.37 -41.04 13.50
N ALA A 279 -23.81 -40.88 14.71
CA ALA A 279 -24.60 -40.69 15.92
C ALA A 279 -24.97 -39.21 16.07
N GLY A 280 -26.25 -38.89 15.85
CA GLY A 280 -26.83 -37.56 15.91
C GLY A 280 -26.65 -36.86 17.27
N ALA A 281 -25.51 -36.19 17.44
CA ALA A 281 -25.29 -35.16 18.46
C ALA A 281 -24.97 -33.84 17.74
N ALA A 282 -25.97 -33.27 17.09
CA ALA A 282 -25.87 -31.92 16.55
C ALA A 282 -26.30 -30.89 17.60
N MET A 283 -25.48 -29.85 17.69
CA MET A 283 -25.76 -28.51 18.27
C MET A 283 -25.46 -28.29 19.75
N LEU A 284 -24.18 -27.98 20.02
CA LEU A 284 -23.79 -26.79 20.80
C LEU A 284 -22.34 -26.40 20.44
N GLU A 285 -22.07 -26.02 19.18
CA GLU A 285 -20.87 -25.20 18.90
C GLU A 285 -21.11 -23.84 19.56
N ASP A 286 -20.41 -23.57 20.66
CA ASP A 286 -20.48 -22.33 21.43
C ASP A 286 -20.27 -21.11 20.52
N ALA A 287 -20.99 -20.03 20.77
CA ALA A 287 -20.89 -18.78 20.00
C ALA A 287 -19.44 -18.28 19.93
N GLN A 288 -18.65 -18.55 20.98
CA GLN A 288 -17.23 -18.23 21.05
C GLN A 288 -16.39 -18.99 20.02
N GLU A 289 -16.64 -20.28 19.81
CA GLU A 289 -15.92 -21.10 18.83
C GLU A 289 -16.22 -20.66 17.39
N ARG A 290 -17.48 -20.32 17.11
CA ARG A 290 -17.89 -19.79 15.80
C ARG A 290 -17.21 -18.45 15.50
N LEU A 291 -17.18 -17.56 16.49
CA LEU A 291 -16.50 -16.28 16.38
C LEU A 291 -14.99 -16.49 16.18
N GLN A 292 -14.35 -17.35 16.95
CA GLN A 292 -12.92 -17.67 16.78
C GLN A 292 -12.63 -18.26 15.38
N ALA A 293 -13.49 -19.13 14.86
CA ALA A 293 -13.36 -19.68 13.52
C ALA A 293 -13.49 -18.62 12.42
N ASP A 294 -14.39 -17.64 12.58
CA ASP A 294 -14.52 -16.51 11.65
C ASP A 294 -13.31 -15.58 11.71
N LEU A 295 -12.80 -15.25 12.90
CA LEU A 295 -11.58 -14.44 13.07
C LEU A 295 -10.39 -15.09 12.36
N GLN A 296 -10.18 -16.39 12.55
CA GLN A 296 -9.12 -17.13 11.88
C GLN A 296 -9.32 -17.20 10.36
N SER A 297 -10.57 -17.25 9.89
CA SER A 297 -10.90 -17.16 8.46
C SER A 297 -10.57 -15.79 7.88
N LYS A 298 -10.86 -14.70 8.61
CA LYS A 298 -10.52 -13.32 8.23
C LYS A 298 -9.00 -13.13 8.18
N LEU A 299 -8.27 -13.56 9.22
CA LEU A 299 -6.81 -13.47 9.28
C LEU A 299 -6.13 -14.17 8.08
N ARG A 300 -6.52 -15.42 7.76
CA ARG A 300 -5.96 -16.13 6.59
C ARG A 300 -6.23 -15.40 5.28
N LYS A 301 -7.45 -14.85 5.10
CA LYS A 301 -7.78 -14.04 3.92
C LYS A 301 -6.92 -12.78 3.84
N LEU A 302 -6.68 -12.13 4.97
CA LEU A 302 -5.88 -10.92 5.06
C LEU A 302 -4.43 -11.20 4.69
N VAL A 303 -3.83 -12.25 5.27
CA VAL A 303 -2.47 -12.70 4.94
C VAL A 303 -2.35 -13.05 3.45
N CYS A 304 -3.25 -13.88 2.90
CA CYS A 304 -3.23 -14.22 1.47
C CYS A 304 -3.39 -12.97 0.57
N ARG A 305 -4.23 -12.02 0.99
CA ARG A 305 -4.45 -10.77 0.25
C ARG A 305 -3.21 -9.88 0.30
N GLY A 306 -2.59 -9.73 1.47
CA GLY A 306 -1.40 -8.91 1.65
C GLY A 306 -0.19 -9.46 0.90
N LEU A 307 0.08 -10.77 1.04
CA LEU A 307 1.13 -11.45 0.27
C LEU A 307 0.91 -11.34 -1.23
N GLY A 308 -0.35 -11.39 -1.70
CA GLY A 308 -0.66 -11.23 -3.12
C GLY A 308 -0.37 -9.85 -3.73
N TYR A 309 -0.05 -8.83 -2.93
CA TYR A 309 0.41 -7.52 -3.41
C TYR A 309 1.91 -7.30 -3.22
N LEU A 310 2.59 -8.20 -2.50
CA LEU A 310 4.00 -8.06 -2.15
C LEU A 310 4.84 -8.89 -3.11
N ASP A 311 5.94 -8.32 -3.59
CA ASP A 311 6.91 -9.03 -4.40
C ASP A 311 7.85 -9.82 -3.48
N SER A 312 7.71 -11.15 -3.48
CA SER A 312 8.55 -12.04 -2.67
C SER A 312 9.98 -12.17 -3.22
N SER A 313 10.23 -11.73 -4.45
CA SER A 313 11.58 -11.73 -5.04
C SER A 313 12.44 -10.55 -4.57
N ASP A 314 11.82 -9.50 -3.99
CA ASP A 314 12.54 -8.40 -3.36
C ASP A 314 13.16 -8.83 -2.02
N VAL A 315 14.49 -8.79 -1.93
CA VAL A 315 15.28 -9.21 -0.76
C VAL A 315 14.88 -8.45 0.51
N GLY A 316 14.50 -7.17 0.38
CA GLY A 316 14.04 -6.36 1.51
C GLY A 316 12.70 -6.83 2.07
N THR A 317 11.75 -7.12 1.19
CA THR A 317 10.42 -7.63 1.50
C THR A 317 10.50 -9.04 2.06
N ALA A 318 11.29 -9.92 1.43
CA ALA A 318 11.56 -11.27 1.92
C ALA A 318 12.14 -11.27 3.34
N SER A 319 13.16 -10.44 3.61
CA SER A 319 13.77 -10.33 4.94
C SER A 319 12.80 -9.82 6.02
N LEU A 320 11.86 -8.93 5.67
CA LEU A 320 10.86 -8.43 6.62
C LEU A 320 9.74 -9.44 6.90
N LEU A 321 9.43 -10.30 5.95
CA LEU A 321 8.40 -11.32 6.05
C LEU A 321 8.91 -12.67 6.53
N GLU A 322 10.23 -12.93 6.48
CA GLU A 322 10.86 -14.21 6.82
C GLU A 322 10.29 -14.82 8.12
N PRO A 323 10.18 -14.10 9.26
CA PRO A 323 9.66 -14.71 10.48
C PRO A 323 8.21 -15.17 10.35
N ALA A 324 7.40 -14.43 9.58
CA ALA A 324 6.01 -14.78 9.34
C ALA A 324 5.88 -15.95 8.35
N LEU A 325 6.67 -15.96 7.27
CA LEU A 325 6.68 -17.03 6.27
C LEU A 325 7.14 -18.35 6.90
N SER A 326 8.24 -18.33 7.65
CA SER A 326 8.80 -19.49 8.36
C SER A 326 7.80 -20.09 9.35
N VAL A 327 7.11 -19.27 10.14
CA VAL A 327 6.06 -19.76 11.06
C VAL A 327 4.88 -20.37 10.30
N MET A 328 4.41 -19.75 9.22
CA MET A 328 3.31 -20.32 8.43
C MET A 328 3.68 -21.66 7.77
N LYS A 329 4.92 -21.80 7.28
CA LYS A 329 5.45 -23.07 6.74
C LYS A 329 5.46 -24.14 7.85
N LEU A 330 6.02 -23.84 9.01
CA LEU A 330 6.03 -24.76 10.17
C LEU A 330 4.63 -25.16 10.65
N LEU A 331 3.65 -24.25 10.62
CA LEU A 331 2.27 -24.57 11.00
C LEU A 331 1.63 -25.59 10.04
N ILE A 332 1.92 -25.49 8.75
CA ILE A 332 1.43 -26.41 7.72
C ILE A 332 2.15 -27.75 7.85
N GLU A 333 3.47 -27.75 7.92
CA GLU A 333 4.29 -28.97 8.06
C GLU A 333 3.89 -29.80 9.28
N ARG A 334 3.74 -29.16 10.46
CA ARG A 334 3.30 -29.84 11.69
C ARG A 334 1.88 -30.40 11.62
N PHE A 335 1.05 -29.89 10.72
CA PHE A 335 -0.27 -30.45 10.48
C PHE A 335 -0.18 -31.63 9.52
N GLU A 336 0.61 -31.51 8.47
CA GLU A 336 0.80 -32.54 7.44
C GLU A 336 1.41 -33.85 7.99
N VAL A 337 2.20 -33.78 9.08
CA VAL A 337 2.67 -34.95 9.83
C VAL A 337 1.51 -35.80 10.40
N ARG A 338 0.37 -35.18 10.73
CA ARG A 338 -0.76 -35.83 11.41
C ARG A 338 -1.97 -36.10 10.51
N GLY A 339 -2.01 -35.53 9.31
CA GLY A 339 -3.14 -35.66 8.38
C GLY A 339 -2.95 -34.80 7.14
N LYS A 340 -3.76 -35.03 6.10
CA LYS A 340 -3.62 -34.29 4.84
C LYS A 340 -4.19 -32.87 4.99
N LEU A 341 -3.51 -31.84 4.48
CA LEU A 341 -3.99 -30.44 4.54
C LEU A 341 -5.39 -30.26 3.90
N GLN A 342 -5.74 -31.11 2.93
CA GLN A 342 -7.06 -31.17 2.30
C GLN A 342 -8.20 -31.51 3.28
N GLU A 343 -7.88 -32.21 4.37
CA GLU A 343 -8.82 -32.63 5.43
C GLU A 343 -8.92 -31.61 6.57
N ALA A 344 -8.14 -30.53 6.52
CA ALA A 344 -8.18 -29.46 7.51
C ALA A 344 -9.48 -28.65 7.45
N ARG A 345 -9.94 -28.13 8.60
CA ARG A 345 -10.96 -27.08 8.67
C ARG A 345 -10.42 -25.85 7.91
N ALA A 346 -11.23 -25.35 6.96
CA ALA A 346 -10.82 -24.33 6.00
C ALA A 346 -9.65 -24.72 5.07
N ALA A 347 -9.54 -26.00 4.70
CA ALA A 347 -8.55 -26.53 3.74
C ALA A 347 -8.30 -25.64 2.52
N LYS A 348 -9.35 -25.11 1.88
CA LYS A 348 -9.21 -24.19 0.73
C LYS A 348 -8.35 -22.94 1.02
N GLN A 349 -8.42 -22.41 2.23
CA GLN A 349 -7.63 -21.23 2.63
C GLN A 349 -6.18 -21.62 2.94
N TRP A 350 -5.98 -22.78 3.57
CA TRP A 350 -4.65 -23.30 3.87
C TRP A 350 -3.89 -23.74 2.62
N LEU A 351 -4.55 -24.44 1.70
CA LEU A 351 -3.98 -24.81 0.39
C LEU A 351 -3.59 -23.57 -0.44
N ARG A 352 -4.41 -22.51 -0.38
CA ARG A 352 -4.06 -21.23 -1.03
C ARG A 352 -2.82 -20.60 -0.41
N LEU A 353 -2.73 -20.61 0.93
CA LEU A 353 -1.57 -20.08 1.63
C LEU A 353 -0.32 -20.92 1.30
N GLN A 354 -0.43 -22.25 1.33
CA GLN A 354 0.64 -23.17 0.93
C GLN A 354 1.11 -22.89 -0.50
N GLY A 355 0.20 -22.72 -1.46
CA GLY A 355 0.55 -22.39 -2.84
C GLY A 355 1.32 -21.07 -3.00
N ILE A 356 1.01 -20.05 -2.18
CA ILE A 356 1.76 -18.78 -2.16
C ILE A 356 3.16 -19.00 -1.58
N LEU A 357 3.28 -19.85 -0.55
CA LEU A 357 4.55 -20.15 0.13
C LEU A 357 5.47 -21.10 -0.65
N THR A 358 4.92 -21.94 -1.54
CA THR A 358 5.68 -22.93 -2.34
C THR A 358 5.99 -22.46 -3.76
N ALA A 359 5.23 -21.50 -4.31
CA ALA A 359 5.62 -20.80 -5.54
C ALA A 359 6.97 -20.06 -5.40
N GLU A 360 7.45 -19.86 -4.16
CA GLU A 360 8.80 -19.36 -3.83
C GLU A 360 9.93 -20.39 -4.09
N ALA A 361 9.63 -21.66 -4.41
CA ALA A 361 10.63 -22.72 -4.57
C ALA A 361 10.89 -23.17 -6.04
N THR A 362 10.20 -22.58 -7.03
CA THR A 362 10.34 -23.00 -8.45
C THR A 362 10.78 -21.84 -9.35
N THR A 363 12.00 -21.37 -9.11
CA THR A 363 12.82 -20.69 -10.12
C THR A 363 14.20 -21.31 -10.09
N ASN A 364 14.32 -22.52 -10.66
CA ASN A 364 15.55 -23.14 -11.18
C ASN A 364 15.26 -24.62 -11.51
N LEU A 365 14.74 -24.91 -12.72
CA LEU A 365 15.20 -26.03 -13.57
C LEU A 365 14.42 -26.03 -14.90
N GLU A 366 14.95 -25.34 -15.90
CA GLU A 366 14.69 -25.63 -17.32
C GLU A 366 16.01 -26.07 -17.94
N SER A 367 16.30 -27.37 -17.91
CA SER A 367 17.05 -28.08 -18.96
C SER A 367 17.07 -29.56 -18.61
N LEU A 368 16.16 -30.32 -19.23
CA LEU A 368 16.33 -31.67 -19.79
C LEU A 368 14.93 -32.20 -20.18
N GLN A 369 14.65 -32.23 -21.47
CA GLN A 369 13.67 -33.11 -22.12
C GLN A 369 14.40 -33.77 -23.30
N PRO A 370 13.89 -34.87 -23.89
CA PRO A 370 12.77 -35.74 -23.52
C PRO A 370 13.25 -37.20 -23.31
N GLU A 371 12.43 -38.14 -22.84
CA GLU A 371 11.76 -39.15 -23.67
C GLU A 371 10.63 -39.77 -22.83
N GLY A 372 9.39 -39.77 -23.34
CA GLY A 372 8.27 -40.48 -22.68
C GLY A 372 6.91 -39.81 -22.82
N SER A 373 6.32 -39.98 -24.01
CA SER A 373 4.91 -39.80 -24.38
C SER A 373 3.89 -39.72 -23.22
N CYS A 374 3.12 -38.62 -23.16
CA CYS A 374 1.71 -38.61 -22.75
C CYS A 374 1.08 -37.22 -23.00
N SER A 375 -0.05 -37.21 -23.69
CA SER A 375 -0.78 -36.04 -24.17
C SER A 375 -1.47 -35.24 -23.05
N GLY A 376 -0.95 -34.03 -22.81
CA GLY A 376 -1.66 -32.74 -22.70
C GLY A 376 -2.83 -32.56 -21.72
N GLU A 377 -2.56 -31.87 -20.59
CA GLU A 377 -3.43 -30.79 -20.08
C GLU A 377 -2.68 -29.89 -19.08
N VAL A 378 -2.30 -28.67 -19.48
CA VAL A 378 -1.66 -27.67 -18.61
C VAL A 378 -2.75 -26.81 -17.96
N VAL A 379 -3.15 -27.15 -16.73
CA VAL A 379 -4.09 -26.35 -15.94
C VAL A 379 -3.36 -25.16 -15.29
N ARG A 380 -3.57 -23.97 -15.88
CA ARG A 380 -3.27 -22.67 -15.25
C ARG A 380 -4.22 -22.43 -14.07
N ILE A 381 -3.71 -22.37 -12.84
CA ILE A 381 -4.50 -21.92 -11.67
C ILE A 381 -4.01 -20.54 -11.21
N LEU A 382 -4.69 -19.49 -11.70
CA LEU A 382 -4.68 -18.15 -11.11
C LEU A 382 -5.82 -18.05 -10.08
N GLY A 383 -5.50 -17.78 -8.81
CA GLY A 383 -6.45 -17.76 -7.69
C GLY A 383 -6.92 -16.37 -7.26
N SER A 384 -7.90 -15.84 -8.00
CA SER A 384 -8.72 -14.65 -7.70
C SER A 384 -9.32 -14.63 -6.28
N LYS A 385 -9.66 -13.44 -5.77
CA LYS A 385 -10.43 -13.26 -4.53
C LYS A 385 -11.86 -13.81 -4.70
N LYS A 386 -12.32 -14.41 -3.60
CA LYS A 386 -13.58 -15.12 -3.34
C LYS A 386 -14.79 -14.74 -4.19
N THR A 387 -15.39 -15.78 -4.74
CA THR A 387 -16.77 -15.79 -5.17
C THR A 387 -17.50 -16.96 -4.52
N VAL A 388 -18.67 -16.68 -3.95
CA VAL A 388 -19.71 -17.66 -3.64
C VAL A 388 -19.79 -18.62 -4.83
N THR A 389 -19.41 -19.88 -4.61
CA THR A 389 -19.44 -20.96 -5.60
C THR A 389 -20.89 -21.37 -5.82
N GLY A 390 -21.57 -20.64 -6.70
CA GLY A 390 -22.71 -21.17 -7.44
C GLY A 390 -22.20 -21.63 -8.82
N PRO A 391 -22.69 -22.75 -9.36
CA PRO A 391 -22.22 -23.37 -10.60
C PRO A 391 -22.52 -22.58 -11.90
N ASP A 392 -22.89 -21.31 -11.81
CA ASP A 392 -23.56 -20.58 -12.89
C ASP A 392 -23.09 -19.11 -12.95
N ARG A 393 -21.79 -18.91 -13.20
CA ARG A 393 -21.19 -17.57 -13.42
C ARG A 393 -20.68 -17.46 -14.85
N GLY A 394 -20.76 -16.24 -15.40
CA GLY A 394 -20.25 -15.95 -16.74
C GLY A 394 -18.76 -16.22 -16.79
N VAL A 395 -18.31 -16.82 -17.88
CA VAL A 395 -16.94 -17.31 -18.05
C VAL A 395 -16.26 -16.49 -19.13
N VAL A 396 -15.03 -16.04 -18.86
CA VAL A 396 -14.14 -15.53 -19.89
C VAL A 396 -13.14 -16.65 -20.21
N LYS A 397 -13.27 -17.29 -21.38
CA LYS A 397 -12.33 -18.32 -21.85
C LYS A 397 -11.53 -17.74 -23.01
N SER A 398 -10.20 -17.75 -22.88
CA SER A 398 -9.29 -17.28 -23.94
C SER A 398 -9.62 -15.88 -24.50
N GLY A 399 -10.03 -14.96 -23.62
CA GLY A 399 -10.41 -13.59 -24.00
C GLY A 399 -11.83 -13.44 -24.56
N VAL A 400 -12.61 -14.52 -24.68
CA VAL A 400 -14.01 -14.48 -25.13
C VAL A 400 -14.94 -14.58 -23.93
N TYR A 401 -15.89 -13.64 -23.82
CA TYR A 401 -16.87 -13.58 -22.76
C TYR A 401 -18.15 -14.34 -23.11
N THR A 402 -18.57 -15.22 -22.19
CA THR A 402 -19.87 -15.90 -22.22
C THR A 402 -20.62 -15.63 -20.92
N PRO A 403 -21.81 -15.00 -20.95
CA PRO A 403 -22.65 -14.80 -19.77
C PRO A 403 -23.13 -16.12 -19.17
N ASN A 404 -23.59 -16.11 -17.91
CA ASN A 404 -24.15 -17.30 -17.27
C ASN A 404 -25.54 -17.66 -17.82
N THR A 405 -26.03 -18.85 -17.50
CA THR A 405 -27.32 -19.34 -18.03
C THR A 405 -28.50 -18.43 -17.62
N LYS A 406 -28.45 -17.82 -16.44
CA LYS A 406 -29.44 -16.83 -15.97
C LYS A 406 -29.49 -15.55 -16.80
N ILE A 407 -28.34 -15.06 -17.27
CA ILE A 407 -28.29 -13.89 -18.14
C ILE A 407 -28.68 -14.28 -19.56
N GLN A 408 -28.27 -15.47 -20.02
CA GLN A 408 -28.67 -16.01 -21.33
C GLN A 408 -30.18 -16.22 -21.45
N SER A 409 -30.87 -16.56 -20.34
CA SER A 409 -32.31 -16.80 -20.35
C SER A 409 -33.17 -15.52 -20.30
N ILE A 410 -32.56 -14.33 -20.24
CA ILE A 410 -33.29 -13.07 -20.27
C ILE A 410 -33.77 -12.81 -21.70
N PRO A 411 -35.07 -12.57 -21.97
CA PRO A 411 -35.61 -12.46 -23.33
C PRO A 411 -34.98 -11.38 -24.22
N LEU A 412 -34.41 -10.34 -23.61
CA LEU A 412 -33.76 -9.23 -24.30
C LEU A 412 -32.26 -9.44 -24.51
N VAL A 413 -31.71 -10.56 -24.05
CA VAL A 413 -30.30 -10.93 -24.22
C VAL A 413 -30.19 -11.99 -25.30
N HIS A 414 -29.34 -11.75 -26.30
CA HIS A 414 -29.07 -12.73 -27.34
C HIS A 414 -27.62 -12.64 -27.84
N ASN A 415 -27.17 -13.71 -28.47
CA ASN A 415 -25.86 -13.76 -29.11
C ASN A 415 -26.01 -13.35 -30.59
N THR A 416 -25.21 -12.37 -31.03
CA THR A 416 -25.24 -11.85 -32.40
C THR A 416 -24.29 -12.57 -33.36
N GLY A 417 -23.40 -13.42 -32.83
CA GLY A 417 -22.30 -14.06 -33.57
C GLY A 417 -21.20 -13.10 -34.03
N ARG A 418 -21.35 -11.78 -33.80
CA ARG A 418 -20.36 -10.75 -34.15
C ARG A 418 -19.62 -10.32 -32.90
N ASP A 419 -18.32 -10.63 -32.86
CA ASP A 419 -17.49 -10.27 -31.73
C ASP A 419 -17.20 -8.77 -31.72
N VAL A 420 -17.56 -8.11 -30.62
CA VAL A 420 -17.14 -6.74 -30.31
C VAL A 420 -15.93 -6.80 -29.40
N ILE A 421 -14.86 -6.10 -29.78
CA ILE A 421 -13.63 -6.02 -28.99
C ILE A 421 -13.77 -4.91 -27.95
N LEU A 422 -13.56 -5.27 -26.69
CA LEU A 422 -13.61 -4.38 -25.54
C LEU A 422 -12.22 -4.30 -24.90
N THR A 423 -11.76 -3.11 -24.58
CA THR A 423 -10.49 -2.88 -23.90
C THR A 423 -10.70 -2.43 -22.46
N CYS A 424 -9.76 -2.76 -21.59
CA CYS A 424 -9.79 -2.30 -20.20
C CYS A 424 -9.37 -0.83 -20.10
N ASN A 425 -10.21 0.03 -19.51
CA ASN A 425 -9.92 1.45 -19.36
C ASN A 425 -8.78 1.80 -18.38
N LYS A 426 -8.33 0.86 -17.56
CA LYS A 426 -7.24 1.08 -16.59
C LYS A 426 -5.88 0.62 -17.12
N CYS A 427 -5.81 -0.61 -17.63
CA CYS A 427 -4.54 -1.16 -18.08
C CYS A 427 -4.35 -1.01 -19.60
N GLY A 428 -5.42 -0.89 -20.40
CA GLY A 428 -5.34 -0.84 -21.87
C GLY A 428 -4.86 -2.13 -22.55
N LEU A 429 -4.19 -3.02 -21.81
CA LEU A 429 -3.49 -4.20 -22.34
C LEU A 429 -4.37 -5.45 -22.54
N PHE A 430 -5.55 -5.50 -21.91
CA PHE A 430 -6.41 -6.68 -21.97
C PHE A 430 -7.59 -6.44 -22.91
N GLU A 431 -7.67 -7.28 -23.93
CA GLU A 431 -8.75 -7.32 -24.91
C GLU A 431 -9.75 -8.42 -24.55
N LEU A 432 -11.03 -8.07 -24.55
CA LEU A 432 -12.14 -8.96 -24.29
C LEU A 432 -13.08 -8.94 -25.50
N LYS A 433 -13.30 -10.10 -26.11
CA LYS A 433 -14.28 -10.29 -27.18
C LYS A 433 -15.63 -10.67 -26.59
N SER A 434 -16.69 -10.00 -27.01
CA SER A 434 -18.06 -10.31 -26.62
C SER A 434 -19.01 -10.22 -27.80
N SER A 435 -19.72 -11.32 -28.07
CA SER A 435 -20.78 -11.41 -29.08
C SER A 435 -22.20 -11.32 -28.48
N TRP A 436 -22.29 -11.12 -27.17
CA TRP A 436 -23.55 -11.05 -26.43
C TRP A 436 -24.03 -9.61 -26.32
N VAL A 437 -25.30 -9.39 -26.65
CA VAL A 437 -25.93 -8.06 -26.58
C VAL A 437 -27.22 -8.12 -25.78
N PHE A 438 -27.55 -6.99 -25.18
CA PHE A 438 -28.86 -6.70 -24.64
C PHE A 438 -29.54 -5.69 -25.58
N ASP A 439 -30.62 -6.13 -26.23
CA ASP A 439 -31.45 -5.30 -27.09
C ASP A 439 -32.65 -4.80 -26.30
N TYR A 440 -32.73 -3.48 -26.16
CA TYR A 440 -33.91 -2.88 -25.59
C TYR A 440 -34.38 -1.71 -26.44
N ARG A 441 -35.57 -1.87 -27.04
CA ARG A 441 -36.19 -0.86 -27.92
C ARG A 441 -35.31 -0.47 -29.12
N GLY A 442 -34.51 -1.41 -29.65
CA GLY A 442 -33.62 -1.16 -30.79
C GLY A 442 -32.27 -0.55 -30.41
N GLU A 443 -32.01 -0.31 -29.12
CA GLU A 443 -30.69 0.06 -28.63
C GLU A 443 -29.91 -1.20 -28.23
N LEU A 444 -28.97 -1.61 -29.08
CA LEU A 444 -28.07 -2.73 -28.78
C LEU A 444 -26.97 -2.29 -27.82
N ARG A 445 -26.77 -3.08 -26.75
CA ARG A 445 -25.69 -2.86 -25.78
C ARG A 445 -24.87 -4.14 -25.59
N THR A 446 -23.58 -4.08 -25.87
CA THR A 446 -22.68 -5.23 -25.71
C THR A 446 -22.46 -5.57 -24.24
N LEU A 447 -22.66 -6.84 -23.89
CA LEU A 447 -22.51 -7.33 -22.53
C LEU A 447 -21.05 -7.60 -22.18
N PHE A 448 -20.69 -7.28 -20.95
CA PHE A 448 -19.37 -7.59 -20.37
C PHE A 448 -19.52 -8.02 -18.90
N PRO A 449 -18.55 -8.75 -18.33
CA PRO A 449 -18.63 -9.21 -16.96
C PRO A 449 -18.65 -8.04 -15.97
N HIS A 450 -19.65 -7.99 -15.09
CA HIS A 450 -19.86 -6.93 -14.10
C HIS A 450 -18.66 -6.73 -13.18
N SER A 451 -17.90 -7.80 -12.93
CA SER A 451 -16.66 -7.77 -12.15
C SER A 451 -15.53 -6.96 -12.79
N GLY A 452 -15.68 -6.55 -14.05
CA GLY A 452 -14.63 -5.85 -14.80
C GLY A 452 -13.42 -6.74 -15.08
N HIS A 453 -12.28 -6.12 -15.39
CA HIS A 453 -11.03 -6.84 -15.63
C HIS A 453 -10.43 -7.33 -14.29
N PRO A 454 -10.36 -8.64 -14.01
CA PRO A 454 -9.99 -9.17 -12.69
C PRO A 454 -8.61 -8.74 -12.18
N ALA A 455 -7.64 -8.44 -13.06
CA ALA A 455 -6.29 -8.07 -12.65
C ALA A 455 -6.19 -6.62 -12.14
N CYS A 456 -7.03 -5.70 -12.62
CA CYS A 456 -6.92 -4.28 -12.28
C CYS A 456 -8.25 -3.62 -11.85
N GLU A 457 -9.35 -4.37 -11.83
CA GLU A 457 -10.71 -3.87 -11.55
C GLU A 457 -11.14 -2.74 -12.51
N GLY A 458 -10.53 -2.68 -13.69
CA GLY A 458 -10.90 -1.73 -14.74
C GLY A 458 -12.23 -2.11 -15.39
N LYS A 459 -12.91 -1.12 -15.96
CA LYS A 459 -14.14 -1.32 -16.73
C LYS A 459 -13.78 -1.54 -18.19
N PHE A 460 -14.59 -2.35 -18.85
CA PHE A 460 -14.49 -2.57 -20.29
C PHE A 460 -15.15 -1.43 -21.04
N VAL A 461 -14.44 -0.90 -22.05
CA VAL A 461 -14.92 0.10 -22.99
C VAL A 461 -14.77 -0.46 -24.42
N PRO A 462 -15.64 -0.12 -25.36
CA PRO A 462 -15.52 -0.59 -26.73
C PRO A 462 -14.25 -0.01 -27.38
N ALA A 463 -13.48 -0.85 -28.06
CA ALA A 463 -12.28 -0.39 -28.78
C ALA A 463 -12.64 0.62 -29.89
N ASP A 464 -13.74 0.37 -30.60
CA ASP A 464 -14.12 1.13 -31.80
C ASP A 464 -15.32 2.08 -31.59
N ALA A 465 -15.76 2.33 -30.35
CA ALA A 465 -16.85 3.26 -29.98
C ALA A 465 -18.22 3.06 -30.70
N THR A 466 -18.41 2.00 -31.48
CA THR A 466 -19.60 1.78 -32.33
C THR A 466 -20.83 1.28 -31.57
N ILE A 467 -20.64 0.54 -30.47
CA ILE A 467 -21.74 -0.06 -29.70
C ILE A 467 -21.55 0.23 -28.21
N PRO A 468 -22.56 0.80 -27.52
CA PRO A 468 -22.48 1.05 -26.08
C PRO A 468 -22.39 -0.26 -25.29
N VAL A 469 -21.72 -0.22 -24.13
CA VAL A 469 -21.46 -1.40 -23.30
C VAL A 469 -22.35 -1.43 -22.06
N LEU A 470 -22.72 -2.63 -21.62
CA LEU A 470 -23.54 -2.86 -20.43
C LEU A 470 -22.99 -4.03 -19.61
N ALA A 471 -22.89 -3.84 -18.29
CA ALA A 471 -22.46 -4.90 -17.38
C ALA A 471 -23.55 -5.98 -17.25
N ASP A 472 -23.15 -7.26 -17.17
CA ASP A 472 -24.00 -8.45 -17.04
C ASP A 472 -24.74 -8.61 -15.68
N LYS A 473 -25.17 -7.51 -15.09
CA LYS A 473 -25.87 -7.51 -13.81
C LYS A 473 -27.37 -7.77 -14.05
N PRO A 474 -27.97 -8.81 -13.43
CA PRO A 474 -29.41 -9.12 -13.62
C PRO A 474 -30.32 -7.91 -13.36
N ASP A 475 -30.01 -7.11 -12.34
CA ASP A 475 -30.71 -5.87 -12.00
C ASP A 475 -30.82 -4.85 -13.15
N TYR A 476 -29.86 -4.85 -14.08
CA TYR A 476 -29.81 -3.92 -15.21
C TYR A 476 -30.54 -4.48 -16.44
N LEU A 477 -30.63 -5.81 -16.53
CA LEU A 477 -31.19 -6.54 -17.66
C LEU A 477 -32.67 -6.93 -17.42
N ASP A 478 -33.13 -6.90 -16.17
CA ASP A 478 -34.54 -7.14 -15.82
C ASP A 478 -35.40 -5.89 -16.07
N VAL A 479 -36.04 -5.90 -17.24
CA VAL A 479 -36.99 -4.87 -17.66
C VAL A 479 -38.42 -5.40 -17.51
N CYS A 480 -39.28 -4.56 -16.94
CA CYS A 480 -40.70 -4.87 -16.78
C CYS A 480 -41.51 -4.45 -18.03
N PRO A 481 -42.74 -5.00 -18.23
CA PRO A 481 -43.61 -4.62 -19.35
C PRO A 481 -43.98 -3.13 -19.38
N HIS A 482 -43.83 -2.42 -18.26
CA HIS A 482 -44.06 -0.97 -18.20
C HIS A 482 -42.93 -0.13 -18.80
N GLY A 483 -41.89 -0.75 -19.37
CA GLY A 483 -40.87 -0.04 -20.12
C GLY A 483 -39.72 0.53 -19.28
N GLY A 484 -39.40 -0.08 -18.13
CA GLY A 484 -38.29 0.34 -17.29
C GLY A 484 -37.72 -0.80 -16.44
N GLN A 485 -36.57 -0.59 -15.80
CA GLN A 485 -35.95 -1.59 -14.92
C GLN A 485 -36.93 -1.99 -13.80
N ARG A 486 -37.22 -3.28 -13.66
CA ARG A 486 -38.26 -3.79 -12.74
C ARG A 486 -38.05 -3.30 -11.29
N ARG A 487 -36.78 -3.26 -10.85
CA ARG A 487 -36.38 -2.75 -9.52
C ARG A 487 -36.68 -1.26 -9.28
N GLN A 488 -36.85 -0.46 -10.34
CA GLN A 488 -37.17 0.98 -10.29
C GLN A 488 -38.61 1.26 -10.73
N CYS A 489 -39.36 0.26 -11.18
CA CYS A 489 -40.71 0.46 -11.68
C CYS A 489 -41.69 0.62 -10.51
N VAL A 490 -42.38 1.77 -10.47
CA VAL A 490 -43.41 2.07 -9.46
C VAL A 490 -44.61 1.12 -9.59
N LYS A 491 -45.06 0.86 -10.83
CA LYS A 491 -46.19 -0.05 -11.10
C LYS A 491 -45.90 -1.49 -10.68
N CYS A 492 -44.64 -1.93 -10.74
CA CYS A 492 -44.22 -3.25 -10.27
C CYS A 492 -43.88 -3.30 -8.77
N GLY A 493 -43.94 -2.17 -8.05
CA GLY A 493 -43.49 -2.11 -6.65
C GLY A 493 -42.02 -2.49 -6.50
N GLY A 494 -41.15 -2.05 -7.42
CA GLY A 494 -39.75 -2.44 -7.47
C GLY A 494 -39.01 -2.24 -6.13
N SER A 495 -37.92 -2.99 -5.91
CA SER A 495 -37.20 -2.99 -4.62
C SER A 495 -36.66 -1.63 -4.16
N ARG A 496 -36.52 -0.66 -5.08
CA ARG A 496 -36.14 0.73 -4.75
C ARG A 496 -37.33 1.65 -4.46
N ILE A 497 -38.55 1.14 -4.55
CA ILE A 497 -39.77 1.87 -4.25
C ILE A 497 -40.10 1.70 -2.75
N CYS A 498 -40.45 2.79 -2.08
CA CYS A 498 -40.94 2.77 -0.70
C CYS A 498 -42.44 2.49 -0.67
N GLU A 499 -42.99 2.25 0.52
CA GLU A 499 -44.43 2.12 0.75
C GLU A 499 -45.23 3.35 0.26
N HIS A 500 -44.59 4.53 0.24
CA HIS A 500 -45.16 5.76 -0.30
C HIS A 500 -45.16 5.84 -1.84
N LYS A 501 -44.86 4.72 -2.54
CA LYS A 501 -44.83 4.63 -4.02
C LYS A 501 -43.83 5.59 -4.70
N ARG A 502 -42.83 6.09 -3.96
CA ARG A 502 -41.72 6.92 -4.46
C ARG A 502 -40.40 6.16 -4.40
N ARG A 503 -39.35 6.61 -5.11
CA ARG A 503 -38.03 5.99 -4.95
C ARG A 503 -37.48 6.33 -3.56
N ARG A 504 -36.99 5.33 -2.82
CA ARG A 504 -36.56 5.45 -1.41
C ARG A 504 -35.52 6.56 -1.18
N ASP A 505 -34.61 6.73 -2.14
CA ASP A 505 -33.56 7.74 -2.16
C ASP A 505 -34.08 9.17 -2.42
N SER A 506 -35.27 9.30 -2.99
CA SER A 506 -35.92 10.58 -3.30
C SER A 506 -37.17 10.86 -2.46
N CYS A 507 -37.54 9.96 -1.56
CA CYS A 507 -38.78 10.07 -0.79
C CYS A 507 -38.54 10.98 0.43
N PRO A 508 -39.20 12.16 0.52
CA PRO A 508 -38.97 13.09 1.62
C PRO A 508 -39.25 12.46 2.99
N GLN A 509 -40.29 11.63 3.09
CA GLN A 509 -40.64 10.90 4.30
C GLN A 509 -39.57 9.87 4.70
N CYS A 510 -38.98 9.15 3.73
CA CYS A 510 -37.90 8.19 4.02
C CYS A 510 -36.57 8.87 4.35
N LEU A 511 -36.31 10.06 3.79
CA LEU A 511 -35.13 10.85 4.09
C LEU A 511 -35.21 11.47 5.49
N ALA A 512 -36.38 12.00 5.86
CA ALA A 512 -36.62 12.58 7.18
C ALA A 512 -36.56 11.56 8.32
N ALA A 513 -36.99 10.31 8.07
CA ALA A 513 -36.97 9.23 9.05
C ALA A 513 -35.58 8.63 9.35
N GLY A 514 -34.49 9.17 8.77
CA GLY A 514 -33.13 8.72 9.04
C GLY A 514 -32.94 7.24 8.71
N TYR A 515 -32.91 6.91 7.42
CA TYR A 515 -32.91 5.53 6.89
C TYR A 515 -31.75 4.66 7.45
N LYS A 516 -31.90 4.10 8.65
CA LYS A 516 -31.17 2.90 9.07
C LYS A 516 -31.56 1.81 8.08
N LYS A 517 -30.57 1.14 7.49
CA LYS A 517 -30.74 -0.02 6.60
C LYS A 517 -31.55 -1.11 7.33
N GLN A 518 -32.87 -1.03 7.33
CA GLN A 518 -33.71 -2.13 7.76
C GLN A 518 -33.55 -3.22 6.71
N LYS A 519 -32.78 -4.25 7.09
CA LYS A 519 -32.76 -5.54 6.40
C LYS A 519 -34.21 -6.03 6.29
N ARG A 520 -34.52 -6.61 5.14
CA ARG A 520 -35.78 -7.30 4.83
C ARG A 520 -36.23 -8.13 6.04
N THR A 521 -37.29 -7.73 6.73
CA THR A 521 -38.17 -8.69 7.37
C THR A 521 -38.98 -9.29 6.24
N VAL A 522 -38.59 -10.50 5.81
CA VAL A 522 -39.44 -11.35 4.98
C VAL A 522 -40.69 -11.61 5.82
N ARG A 523 -41.81 -10.99 5.44
CA ARG A 523 -43.12 -11.35 5.93
C ARG A 523 -43.58 -12.50 5.03
N THR A 524 -43.38 -13.73 5.48
CA THR A 524 -44.13 -14.89 5.01
C THR A 524 -45.57 -14.69 5.44
N GLN A 525 -46.47 -14.59 4.46
CA GLN A 525 -47.85 -15.03 4.54
C GLN A 525 -48.09 -15.97 3.38
#